data_AF-A0A9D1G9Y3-F1
#
_entry.id   AF-A0A9D1G9Y3-F1
#
_cell.length_a   1.000
_cell.length_b   1.000
_cell.length_c   1.000
_cell.angle_alpha   90.00
_cell.angle_beta   90.00
_cell.angle_gamma   90.00
#
_symmetry.space_group_name_H-M   'P 1'
#
loop_
_entity.id
_entity.type
_entity.pdbx_description
1 polymer ?
#
loop_
_entity_poly.entity_id
_entity_poly.type
_entity_poly.pdbx_seq_one_letter_code
_entity_poly.pdbx_strand_id
1 'polypeptide(L)'
;MRINKNGFTMLELLAVIIILGILITLAYTGVSRYLKQARNATYEDFEKNITAGVTNYLIEHSGSIPSEGESLIVDVEKLVCEGYIESLEDPNSSTKTCNLESYAIVKRNNDKGYNMDIDYSACLKCIGYQSPACSNSISGIRRLKADSTCEVD
;
A
#
# COMPACT_ATOMS: atom_id res chain seq x y z
N MET A 1 64.46 -12.57 -7.80
CA MET A 1 63.53 -12.21 -6.71
C MET A 1 62.54 -13.35 -6.54
N ARG A 2 62.64 -14.13 -5.45
CA ARG A 2 61.80 -15.33 -5.23
C ARG A 2 60.54 -14.90 -4.49
N ILE A 3 59.39 -14.95 -5.15
CA ILE A 3 58.09 -14.67 -4.53
C ILE A 3 57.67 -15.94 -3.80
N ASN A 4 57.64 -15.91 -2.47
CA ASN A 4 57.19 -17.03 -1.66
C ASN A 4 55.66 -17.14 -1.75
N LYS A 5 55.15 -18.24 -2.31
CA LYS A 5 53.71 -18.49 -2.46
C LYS A 5 53.27 -19.52 -1.42
N ASN A 6 53.14 -19.08 -0.17
CA ASN A 6 52.46 -19.88 0.85
C ASN A 6 50.95 -19.72 0.61
N GLY A 7 50.29 -20.76 0.09
CA GLY A 7 48.84 -20.79 -0.05
C GLY A 7 48.18 -20.95 1.32
N PHE A 8 47.01 -20.32 1.48
CA PHE A 8 46.17 -20.45 2.67
C PHE A 8 45.95 -21.92 3.02
N THR A 9 46.03 -22.25 4.31
CA THR A 9 45.77 -23.59 4.80
C THR A 9 44.26 -23.85 4.89
N MET A 10 43.84 -25.12 4.79
CA MET A 10 42.41 -25.47 4.93
C MET A 10 41.83 -25.03 6.27
N LEU A 11 42.65 -24.99 7.32
CA LEU A 11 42.24 -24.58 8.66
C LEU A 11 41.87 -23.10 8.74
N GLU A 12 42.65 -22.23 8.09
CA GLU A 12 42.34 -20.79 8.03
C GLU A 12 41.03 -20.55 7.27
N LEU A 13 40.82 -21.28 6.17
CA LEU A 13 39.58 -21.16 5.40
C LEU A 13 38.37 -21.68 6.19
N LEU A 14 38.54 -22.75 6.98
CA LEU A 14 37.53 -23.27 7.90
C LEU A 14 37.15 -22.25 8.99
N ALA A 15 38.13 -21.57 9.59
CA ALA A 15 37.86 -20.54 10.59
C ALA A 15 37.05 -19.37 10.00
N VAL A 16 37.37 -18.94 8.77
CA VAL A 16 36.65 -17.85 8.09
C VAL A 16 35.20 -18.21 7.80
N ILE A 17 34.92 -19.41 7.28
CA ILE A 17 33.53 -19.81 6.98
C ILE A 17 32.67 -19.93 8.24
N ILE A 18 33.25 -20.34 9.37
CA ILE A 18 32.53 -20.39 10.66
C ILE A 18 32.14 -18.96 11.08
N ILE A 19 33.08 -18.02 11.04
CA ILE A 19 32.82 -16.62 11.38
C ILE A 19 31.78 -16.02 10.43
N LEU A 20 31.89 -16.26 9.12
CA LEU A 20 30.91 -15.79 8.13
C LEU A 20 29.51 -16.37 8.38
N GLY A 21 29.41 -17.66 8.74
CA GLY A 21 28.13 -18.29 9.08
C GLY A 21 27.46 -17.60 10.27
N ILE A 22 28.21 -17.31 11.33
CA ILE A 22 27.71 -16.57 12.50
C ILE A 22 27.24 -15.16 12.10
N LEU A 23 28.02 -14.45 11.27
CA LEU A 23 27.65 -13.09 10.83
C LEU A 23 26.38 -13.08 9.97
N ILE A 24 26.22 -14.03 9.05
CA ILE A 24 25.03 -14.13 8.17
C ILE A 24 23.77 -14.37 9.01
N THR A 25 23.82 -15.26 10.00
CA THR A 25 22.66 -15.56 10.83
C THR A 25 22.17 -14.34 11.64
N LEU A 26 23.10 -13.57 12.21
CA LEU A 26 22.77 -12.32 12.92
C LEU A 26 22.18 -11.28 11.96
N ALA A 27 22.80 -11.08 10.79
CA ALA A 27 22.35 -10.12 9.78
C ALA A 27 20.92 -10.43 9.28
N TYR A 28 20.61 -11.71 9.02
CA TYR A 28 19.31 -12.13 8.50
C TYR A 28 18.14 -11.70 9.39
N THR A 29 18.27 -11.90 10.71
CA THR A 29 17.21 -11.54 11.67
C THR A 29 16.96 -10.03 11.75
N GLY A 30 18.00 -9.21 11.59
CA GLY A 30 17.89 -7.75 11.56
C GLY A 30 17.16 -7.24 10.32
N VAL A 31 17.53 -7.74 9.14
CA VAL A 31 16.95 -7.30 7.86
C VAL A 31 15.45 -7.64 7.77
N SER A 32 15.03 -8.82 8.25
CA SER A 32 13.62 -9.24 8.17
C SER A 32 12.67 -8.27 8.90
N ARG A 33 13.04 -7.79 10.08
CA ARG A 33 12.21 -6.83 10.85
C ARG A 33 12.12 -5.48 10.15
N TYR A 34 13.25 -4.99 9.64
CA TYR A 34 13.31 -3.74 8.89
C TYR A 34 12.43 -3.81 7.65
N LEU A 35 12.49 -4.91 6.90
CA LEU A 35 11.67 -5.09 5.71
C LEU A 35 10.17 -5.11 6.05
N LYS A 36 9.76 -5.78 7.13
CA LYS A 36 8.36 -5.76 7.58
C LYS A 36 7.89 -4.35 7.93
N GLN A 37 8.72 -3.58 8.62
CA GLN A 37 8.39 -2.19 8.97
C GLN A 37 8.27 -1.31 7.72
N ALA A 38 9.19 -1.45 6.77
CA ALA A 38 9.14 -0.73 5.50
C ALA A 38 7.85 -1.03 4.73
N ARG A 39 7.46 -2.31 4.64
CA ARG A 39 6.20 -2.72 4.00
C ARG A 39 4.97 -2.09 4.66
N ASN A 40 4.92 -2.13 6.00
CA ASN A 40 3.82 -1.51 6.74
C ASN A 40 3.74 0.00 6.47
N ALA A 41 4.88 0.69 6.44
CA ALA A 41 4.92 2.11 6.10
C ALA A 41 4.40 2.37 4.67
N THR A 42 4.77 1.52 3.71
CA THR A 42 4.24 1.60 2.34
C THR A 42 2.72 1.43 2.29
N TYR A 43 2.16 0.48 3.04
CA TYR A 43 0.71 0.30 3.12
C TYR A 43 0.00 1.52 3.74
N GLU A 44 0.57 2.10 4.80
CA GLU A 44 0.03 3.35 5.38
C GLU A 44 0.08 4.51 4.38
N ASP A 45 1.12 4.59 3.57
CA ASP A 45 1.24 5.62 2.53
C ASP A 45 0.28 5.38 1.37
N PHE A 46 0.01 4.12 1.00
CA PHE A 46 -1.06 3.79 0.05
C PHE A 46 -2.44 4.22 0.55
N GLU A 47 -2.76 3.99 1.84
CA GLU A 47 -4.01 4.48 2.43
C GLU A 47 -4.12 6.01 2.36
N LYS A 48 -3.03 6.73 2.64
CA LYS A 48 -2.99 8.20 2.49
C LYS A 48 -3.14 8.64 1.03
N ASN A 49 -2.49 7.96 0.10
CA ASN A 49 -2.59 8.26 -1.33
C ASN A 49 -4.02 8.05 -1.83
N ILE A 50 -4.70 6.98 -1.40
CA ILE A 50 -6.10 6.73 -1.74
C ILE A 50 -7.00 7.85 -1.20
N THR A 51 -6.82 8.25 0.07
CA THR A 51 -7.62 9.33 0.67
C THR A 51 -7.35 10.69 0.01
N ALA A 52 -6.10 11.01 -0.31
CA ALA A 52 -5.76 12.22 -1.06
C ALA A 52 -6.31 12.19 -2.49
N GLY A 53 -6.20 11.05 -3.18
CA GLY A 53 -6.69 10.84 -4.54
C GLY A 53 -8.20 10.99 -4.65
N VAL A 54 -8.97 10.36 -3.75
CA VAL A 54 -10.43 10.52 -3.73
C VAL A 54 -10.84 11.95 -3.37
N THR A 55 -10.07 12.63 -2.51
CA THR A 55 -10.32 14.03 -2.17
C THR A 55 -10.19 14.91 -3.41
N ASN A 56 -9.10 14.74 -4.17
CA ASN A 56 -8.89 15.48 -5.42
C ASN A 56 -9.96 15.15 -6.46
N TYR A 57 -10.31 13.87 -6.61
CA TYR A 57 -11.41 13.44 -7.48
C TYR A 57 -12.72 14.15 -7.15
N LEU A 58 -13.10 14.25 -5.87
CA LEU A 58 -14.35 14.89 -5.45
C LEU A 58 -14.32 16.42 -5.53
N ILE A 59 -13.15 17.06 -5.48
CA ILE A 59 -13.03 18.49 -5.73
C ILE A 59 -13.40 18.80 -7.18
N GLU A 60 -12.91 18.01 -8.13
CA GLU A 60 -13.22 18.17 -9.55
C GLU A 60 -14.61 17.64 -9.90
N HIS A 61 -15.08 16.62 -9.20
CA HIS A 61 -16.39 15.98 -9.37
C HIS A 61 -17.32 16.26 -8.19
N SER A 62 -17.47 17.54 -7.82
CA SER A 62 -18.28 17.96 -6.66
C SER A 62 -19.72 17.45 -6.67
N GLY A 63 -20.32 17.19 -7.84
CA GLY A 63 -21.64 16.57 -7.97
C GLY A 63 -21.71 15.11 -7.52
N SER A 64 -20.58 14.47 -7.24
CA SER A 64 -20.49 13.12 -6.68
C SER A 64 -20.41 13.09 -5.16
N ILE A 65 -20.21 14.24 -4.50
CA ILE A 65 -20.14 14.32 -3.04
C ILE A 65 -21.47 13.81 -2.46
N PRO A 66 -21.45 12.88 -1.49
CA PRO A 66 -22.67 12.34 -0.89
C PRO A 66 -23.47 13.43 -0.16
N SER A 67 -24.78 13.18 -0.01
CA SER A 67 -25.65 14.02 0.81
C SER A 67 -25.27 13.86 2.29
N GLU A 68 -25.71 14.81 3.13
CA GLU A 68 -25.53 14.71 4.57
C GLU A 68 -26.11 13.39 5.12
N GLY A 69 -25.31 12.66 5.91
CA GLY A 69 -25.66 11.35 6.45
C GLY A 69 -25.43 10.17 5.50
N GLU A 70 -25.11 10.42 4.23
CA GLU A 70 -24.85 9.39 3.23
C GLU A 70 -23.36 9.07 3.07
N SER A 71 -23.10 7.96 2.39
CA SER A 71 -21.75 7.52 2.05
C SER A 71 -21.63 7.23 0.56
N LEU A 72 -20.41 7.33 0.07
CA LEU A 72 -20.01 7.02 -1.29
C LEU A 72 -18.79 6.11 -1.23
N ILE A 73 -18.73 5.13 -2.12
CA ILE A 73 -17.55 4.31 -2.35
C ILE A 73 -16.97 4.68 -3.70
N VAL A 74 -15.65 4.82 -3.78
CA VAL A 74 -14.92 5.05 -5.01
C VAL A 74 -13.84 4.00 -5.15
N ASP A 75 -13.87 3.22 -6.23
CA ASP A 75 -12.89 2.15 -6.45
C ASP A 75 -11.51 2.74 -6.76
N VAL A 76 -10.47 2.13 -6.19
CA VAL A 76 -9.08 2.56 -6.44
C VAL A 76 -8.73 2.41 -7.92
N GLU A 77 -9.20 1.36 -8.57
CA GLU A 77 -9.14 1.19 -10.02
C GLU A 77 -9.60 2.46 -10.77
N LYS A 78 -10.75 3.05 -10.41
CA LYS A 78 -11.24 4.29 -11.04
C LYS A 78 -10.26 5.44 -10.86
N LEU A 79 -9.74 5.60 -9.65
CA LEU A 79 -8.80 6.68 -9.32
C LEU A 79 -7.48 6.53 -10.08
N VAL A 80 -7.00 5.29 -10.29
CA VAL A 80 -5.82 5.00 -11.11
C VAL A 80 -6.11 5.33 -12.59
N CYS A 81 -7.24 4.85 -13.11
CA CYS A 81 -7.67 5.07 -14.49
C CYS A 81 -7.77 6.55 -14.87
N GLU A 82 -8.28 7.36 -13.95
CA GLU A 82 -8.46 8.80 -14.16
C GLU A 82 -7.24 9.63 -13.74
N GLY A 83 -6.17 8.97 -13.26
CA GLY A 83 -4.89 9.62 -12.94
C GLY A 83 -4.86 10.39 -11.63
N TYR A 84 -5.79 10.14 -10.71
CA TYR A 84 -5.79 10.75 -9.37
C TYR A 84 -4.80 10.09 -8.41
N ILE A 85 -4.45 8.83 -8.65
CA ILE A 85 -3.42 8.09 -7.92
C ILE A 85 -2.62 7.23 -8.90
N GLU A 86 -1.39 6.91 -8.52
CA GLU A 86 -0.57 5.93 -9.22
C GLU A 86 -0.99 4.50 -8.84
N SER A 87 -0.61 3.54 -9.69
CA SER A 87 -0.83 2.11 -9.43
C SER A 87 -0.13 1.68 -8.14
N LEU A 88 -0.84 0.95 -7.28
CA LEU A 88 -0.36 0.54 -5.97
C LEU A 88 0.31 -0.84 -6.06
N GLU A 89 1.61 -0.88 -6.33
CA GLU A 89 2.39 -2.13 -6.39
C GLU A 89 2.49 -2.82 -5.02
N ASP A 90 2.22 -4.13 -4.94
CA ASP A 90 2.23 -4.85 -3.67
C ASP A 90 3.69 -5.05 -3.14
N PRO A 91 4.05 -4.52 -1.96
CA PRO A 91 5.36 -4.72 -1.35
C PRO A 91 5.70 -6.20 -1.03
N ASN A 92 4.70 -7.08 -1.01
CA ASN A 92 4.87 -8.53 -0.84
C ASN A 92 4.98 -9.28 -2.18
N SER A 93 4.64 -8.66 -3.31
CA SER A 93 4.60 -9.33 -4.62
C SER A 93 4.95 -8.40 -5.77
N SER A 94 6.01 -8.75 -6.51
CA SER A 94 6.47 -7.95 -7.66
C SER A 94 5.60 -8.08 -8.93
N THR A 95 4.47 -8.82 -8.88
CA THR A 95 3.62 -9.09 -10.05
C THR A 95 2.15 -8.78 -9.79
N LYS A 96 1.83 -8.18 -8.65
CA LYS A 96 0.46 -7.91 -8.22
C LYS A 96 0.35 -6.49 -7.71
N THR A 97 -0.81 -5.90 -7.92
CA THR A 97 -1.17 -4.60 -7.38
C THR A 97 -2.26 -4.76 -6.33
N CYS A 98 -2.49 -3.68 -5.59
CA CYS A 98 -3.59 -3.57 -4.64
C CYS A 98 -4.80 -2.84 -5.26
N ASN A 99 -4.86 -2.63 -6.57
CA ASN A 99 -5.83 -1.70 -7.18
C ASN A 99 -7.27 -2.24 -7.20
N LEU A 100 -7.43 -3.50 -7.61
CA LEU A 100 -8.73 -4.07 -7.99
C LEU A 100 -9.70 -4.28 -6.82
N GLU A 101 -9.18 -4.66 -5.65
CA GLU A 101 -10.02 -4.94 -4.47
C GLU A 101 -10.06 -3.78 -3.46
N SER A 102 -9.29 -2.72 -3.71
CA SER A 102 -9.20 -1.55 -2.83
C SER A 102 -10.21 -0.48 -3.23
N TYR A 103 -10.67 0.29 -2.26
CA TYR A 103 -11.64 1.36 -2.46
C TYR A 103 -11.55 2.43 -1.37
N ALA A 104 -11.90 3.65 -1.71
CA ALA A 104 -12.13 4.73 -0.76
C ALA A 104 -13.59 4.74 -0.30
N ILE A 105 -13.80 5.04 0.98
CA ILE A 105 -15.10 5.32 1.58
C ILE A 105 -15.12 6.81 1.93
N VAL A 106 -16.12 7.51 1.43
CA VAL A 106 -16.36 8.92 1.71
C VAL A 106 -17.70 9.03 2.41
N LYS A 107 -17.70 9.59 3.62
CA LYS A 107 -18.92 9.77 4.41
C LYS A 107 -19.09 11.25 4.71
N ARG A 108 -20.27 11.79 4.42
CA ARG A 108 -20.62 13.13 4.88
C ARG A 108 -21.42 13.01 6.17
N ASN A 109 -20.84 13.46 7.26
CA ASN A 109 -21.52 13.61 8.55
C ASN A 109 -22.34 14.90 8.57
N ASN A 110 -22.77 15.30 9.76
CA ASN A 110 -23.52 16.53 9.93
C ASN A 110 -22.61 17.74 9.73
N ASP A 111 -22.98 18.60 8.78
CA ASP A 111 -22.20 19.77 8.43
C ASP A 111 -22.04 20.73 9.62
N LYS A 112 -20.86 21.34 9.74
CA LYS A 112 -20.51 22.27 10.83
C LYS A 112 -20.61 23.70 10.32
N GLY A 113 -21.84 24.23 10.31
CA GLY A 113 -22.14 25.56 9.78
C GLY A 113 -22.06 25.56 8.25
N TYR A 114 -21.15 26.36 7.67
CA TYR A 114 -20.90 26.39 6.23
C TYR A 114 -19.85 25.38 5.75
N ASN A 115 -19.27 24.59 6.66
CA ASN A 115 -18.24 23.61 6.33
C ASN A 115 -18.85 22.21 6.24
N MET A 116 -18.60 21.53 5.13
CA MET A 116 -18.96 20.13 4.96
C MET A 116 -18.11 19.25 5.87
N ASP A 117 -18.74 18.40 6.67
CA ASP A 117 -18.04 17.46 7.56
C ASP A 117 -17.85 16.13 6.83
N ILE A 118 -16.74 15.98 6.10
CA ILE A 118 -16.49 14.80 5.26
C ILE A 118 -15.35 13.97 5.87
N ASP A 119 -15.65 12.71 6.17
CA ASP A 119 -14.68 11.70 6.57
C ASP A 119 -14.24 10.87 5.35
N TYR A 120 -12.93 10.67 5.24
CA TYR A 120 -12.32 9.82 4.23
C TYR A 120 -11.68 8.61 4.91
N SER A 121 -11.88 7.42 4.34
CA SER A 121 -11.26 6.19 4.81
C SER A 121 -10.86 5.33 3.62
N ALA A 122 -9.67 4.74 3.64
CA ALA A 122 -9.19 3.87 2.58
C ALA A 122 -9.26 2.40 2.99
N CYS A 123 -10.06 1.61 2.26
CA CYS A 123 -9.91 0.16 2.26
C CYS A 123 -8.80 -0.22 1.28
N LEU A 124 -7.65 -0.64 1.81
CA LEU A 124 -6.54 -1.18 1.05
C LEU A 124 -6.51 -2.69 1.23
N LYS A 125 -6.61 -3.43 0.13
CA LYS A 125 -6.54 -4.89 0.11
C LYS A 125 -5.43 -5.34 -0.85
N CYS A 126 -4.43 -5.98 -0.26
CA CYS A 126 -3.25 -6.54 -0.93
C CYS A 126 -3.04 -8.00 -0.50
N ILE A 127 -2.04 -8.69 -1.04
CA ILE A 127 -1.77 -10.07 -0.66
C ILE A 127 -1.22 -10.12 0.77
N GLY A 128 -2.01 -10.73 1.67
CA GLY A 128 -1.64 -10.88 3.07
C GLY A 128 -1.74 -9.58 3.89
N TYR A 129 -2.36 -8.53 3.34
CA TYR A 129 -2.62 -7.28 4.03
C TYR A 129 -4.02 -6.75 3.72
N GLN A 130 -4.73 -6.32 4.75
CA GLN A 130 -6.04 -5.67 4.63
C GLN A 130 -6.13 -4.57 5.67
N SER A 131 -6.47 -3.35 5.23
CA SER A 131 -6.64 -2.22 6.14
C SER A 131 -7.91 -2.37 6.99
N PRO A 132 -7.98 -1.75 8.17
CA PRO A 132 -9.14 -1.85 9.05
C PRO A 132 -10.45 -1.39 8.40
N ALA A 133 -10.39 -0.35 7.55
CA ALA A 133 -11.57 0.23 6.89
C ALA A 133 -12.29 -0.74 5.95
N CYS A 134 -11.62 -1.80 5.47
CA CYS A 134 -12.22 -2.86 4.67
C CYS A 134 -13.26 -3.70 5.43
N SER A 135 -13.30 -3.61 6.76
CA SER A 135 -14.27 -4.34 7.59
C SER A 135 -15.62 -3.62 7.70
N ASN A 136 -15.73 -2.40 7.18
CA ASN A 136 -16.97 -1.62 7.23
C ASN A 136 -18.02 -2.21 6.29
N SER A 137 -19.28 -2.22 6.73
CA SER A 137 -20.40 -2.67 5.88
C SER A 137 -20.60 -1.70 4.71
N ILE A 138 -20.46 -2.21 3.50
CA ILE A 138 -20.59 -1.43 2.25
C ILE A 138 -21.88 -1.74 1.46
N SER A 139 -22.73 -2.61 1.99
CA SER A 139 -23.97 -3.02 1.31
C SER A 139 -24.94 -1.85 1.15
N GLY A 140 -25.41 -1.65 -0.08
CA GLY A 140 -26.38 -0.59 -0.41
C GLY A 140 -25.78 0.82 -0.55
N ILE A 141 -24.48 0.99 -0.35
CA ILE A 141 -23.80 2.28 -0.56
C ILE A 141 -23.57 2.50 -2.06
N ARG A 142 -23.79 3.73 -2.54
CA ARG A 142 -23.47 4.12 -3.92
C ARG A 142 -21.98 3.91 -4.18
N ARG A 143 -21.65 3.21 -5.28
CA ARG A 143 -20.27 2.87 -5.64
C ARG A 143 -19.92 3.38 -7.03
N LEU A 144 -18.82 4.11 -7.14
CA LEU A 144 -18.25 4.60 -8.40
C LEU A 144 -17.16 3.64 -8.84
N LYS A 145 -17.36 3.03 -10.00
CA LYS A 145 -16.42 2.08 -10.61
C LYS A 145 -15.68 2.74 -11.77
N ALA A 146 -14.58 2.11 -12.17
CA ALA A 146 -13.89 2.48 -13.40
C ALA A 146 -14.77 2.25 -14.64
N ASP A 147 -14.44 2.96 -15.72
CA ASP A 147 -15.03 2.67 -17.02
C ASP A 147 -14.56 1.31 -17.52
N SER A 148 -15.45 0.61 -18.21
CA SER A 148 -15.21 -0.66 -18.92
C SER A 148 -14.04 -0.64 -19.91
N THR A 149 -13.58 0.53 -20.35
CA THR A 149 -12.43 0.68 -21.25
C THR A 149 -11.09 0.80 -20.52
N CYS A 150 -11.11 0.98 -19.20
CA CYS A 150 -9.89 1.04 -18.43
C CYS A 150 -9.59 -0.32 -17.80
N GLU A 151 -8.39 -0.82 -18.04
CA GLU A 151 -7.85 -2.01 -17.38
C GLU A 151 -6.64 -1.58 -16.56
N VAL A 152 -6.62 -1.96 -15.29
CA VAL A 152 -5.46 -1.83 -14.41
C VAL A 152 -4.92 -3.22 -14.11
N ASP A 153 -3.59 -3.34 -14.09
CA ASP A 153 -2.88 -4.56 -13.72
C ASP A 153 -2.98 -4.86 -12.22
#